data_AF-A0A8C1XWD7-F1
#
_entry.id   AF-A0A8C1XWD7-F1
#
_cell.length_a   1.000
_cell.length_b   1.000
_cell.length_c   1.000
_cell.angle_alpha   90.00
_cell.angle_beta   90.00
_cell.angle_gamma   90.00
#
_symmetry.space_group_name_H-M   'P 1'
#
loop_
_entity.id
_entity.type
_entity.pdbx_description
1 polymer ?
#
loop_
_entity_poly.entity_id
_entity_poly.type
_entity_poly.pdbx_seq_one_letter_code
_entity_poly.pdbx_strand_id
1 'polypeptide(L)'
;MSHYFRSEEGGERSVCLAFGFLSLLIAMLVLVVREDYLEFGLEPGFTSLFDSFEVFAKQHGYEWSVPFTKLSVKLGLAVICAFIGALLAFPGLRLAQTHLDAVEMNGDRPIIQILLHMSFLSPLVILVMWIKPIARDFLGNAPMGKTSVTL
;
A
#
# COMPACT_ATOMS: atom_id res chain seq x y z
N MET A 1 14.09 15.29 28.00
CA MET A 1 13.74 14.40 26.87
C MET A 1 13.53 15.24 25.60
N SER A 2 14.55 16.02 25.21
CA SER A 2 14.48 17.01 24.11
C SER A 2 15.86 17.15 23.45
N HIS A 3 16.48 16.02 23.10
CA HIS A 3 17.84 16.01 22.56
C HIS A 3 18.00 15.31 21.21
N TYR A 4 16.91 14.79 20.63
CA TYR A 4 16.95 14.17 19.29
C TYR A 4 16.42 15.05 18.16
N PHE A 5 15.84 16.22 18.46
CA PHE A 5 15.30 17.15 17.45
C PHE A 5 15.97 18.52 17.53
N ARG A 6 17.30 18.52 17.56
CA ARG A 6 18.09 19.76 17.49
C ARG A 6 19.10 19.63 16.36
N SER A 7 18.60 19.37 15.15
CA SER A 7 19.34 19.65 13.93
C SER A 7 18.98 21.06 13.47
N GLU A 8 20.01 21.86 13.19
CA GLU A 8 19.94 23.21 12.61
C GLU A 8 19.40 23.16 11.17
N GLU A 9 19.28 21.95 10.59
CA GLU A 9 18.72 21.66 9.28
C GLU A 9 17.36 20.95 9.40
N GLY A 10 16.27 21.66 9.10
CA GLY A 10 14.89 21.16 9.14
C GLY A 10 14.54 20.04 8.14
N GLY A 11 15.53 19.42 7.50
CA GLY A 11 15.36 18.41 6.45
C GLY A 11 14.69 17.11 6.93
N GLU A 12 14.96 16.68 8.15
CA GLU A 12 14.38 15.45 8.71
C GLU A 12 12.84 15.52 8.82
N ARG A 13 12.33 16.69 9.24
CA ARG A 13 10.90 16.93 9.40
C ARG A 13 10.21 17.07 8.05
N SER A 14 10.84 17.76 7.09
CA SER A 14 10.28 17.92 5.76
C SER A 14 10.24 16.59 5.00
N VAL A 15 11.26 15.74 5.14
CA VAL A 15 11.27 14.38 4.56
C VAL A 15 10.16 13.51 5.15
N CYS A 16 10.02 13.49 6.48
CA CYS A 16 8.94 12.75 7.14
C CYS A 16 7.55 13.22 6.67
N LEU A 17 7.35 14.53 6.58
CA LEU A 17 6.10 15.13 6.11
C LEU A 17 5.84 14.81 4.63
N ALA A 18 6.86 14.84 3.78
CA ALA A 18 6.76 14.51 2.37
C ALA A 18 6.37 13.03 2.16
N PHE A 19 6.97 12.10 2.89
CA PHE A 19 6.59 10.68 2.85
C PHE A 19 5.20 10.42 3.40
N GLY A 20 4.80 11.13 4.47
CA GLY A 20 3.43 11.09 4.98
C GLY A 20 2.40 11.59 3.96
N PHE A 21 2.70 12.69 3.26
CA PHE A 21 1.83 13.21 2.22
C PHE A 21 1.81 12.32 0.97
N LEU A 22 2.95 11.78 0.56
CA LEU A 22 3.04 10.82 -0.54
C LEU A 22 2.21 9.58 -0.27
N SER A 23 2.33 9.00 0.93
CA SER A 23 1.54 7.83 1.34
C SER A 23 0.06 8.16 1.45
N LEU A 24 -0.31 9.37 1.89
CA LEU A 24 -1.69 9.86 1.85
C LEU A 24 -2.23 9.89 0.40
N LEU A 25 -1.48 10.46 -0.54
CA LEU A 25 -1.89 10.51 -1.95
C LEU A 25 -2.04 9.11 -2.55
N ILE A 26 -1.10 8.21 -2.27
CA ILE A 26 -1.18 6.82 -2.72
C ILE A 26 -2.40 6.12 -2.11
N ALA A 27 -2.65 6.31 -0.81
CA ALA A 27 -3.81 5.72 -0.14
C ALA A 27 -5.12 6.25 -0.72
N MET A 28 -5.23 7.56 -0.95
CA MET A 28 -6.41 8.16 -1.59
C MET A 28 -6.62 7.61 -3.01
N LEU A 29 -5.55 7.50 -3.81
CA LEU A 29 -5.62 6.90 -5.14
C LEU A 29 -6.14 5.46 -5.06
N VAL A 30 -5.57 4.65 -4.19
CA VAL A 30 -5.98 3.25 -3.99
C VAL A 30 -7.44 3.14 -3.54
N LEU A 31 -7.90 4.01 -2.63
CA LEU A 31 -9.28 4.00 -2.12
C LEU A 31 -10.32 4.52 -3.12
N VAL A 32 -9.89 5.30 -4.12
CA VAL A 32 -10.71 5.78 -5.24
C VAL A 32 -10.79 4.74 -6.36
N VAL A 33 -9.74 3.95 -6.57
CA VAL A 33 -9.75 2.86 -7.53
C VAL A 33 -10.81 1.84 -7.12
N ARG A 34 -11.63 1.44 -8.11
CA ARG A 34 -12.67 0.45 -7.90
C ARG A 34 -12.08 -0.94 -7.63
N GLU A 35 -12.77 -1.75 -6.82
CA GLU A 35 -12.32 -3.10 -6.40
C GLU A 35 -12.38 -4.17 -7.49
N ASP A 36 -12.94 -3.83 -8.65
CA ASP A 36 -12.80 -4.61 -9.88
C ASP A 36 -11.34 -4.63 -10.36
N TYR A 37 -10.52 -3.63 -10.01
CA TYR A 37 -9.11 -3.58 -10.41
C TYR A 37 -8.12 -4.03 -9.33
N LEU A 38 -8.38 -3.79 -8.03
CA LEU A 38 -7.52 -4.26 -6.93
C LEU A 38 -8.27 -5.20 -5.99
N GLU A 39 -7.69 -6.38 -5.71
CA GLU A 39 -8.31 -7.43 -4.90
C GLU A 39 -8.23 -7.18 -3.39
N PHE A 40 -8.45 -5.95 -2.90
CA PHE A 40 -8.36 -5.68 -1.46
C PHE A 40 -9.49 -6.29 -0.63
N GLY A 41 -10.67 -6.47 -1.23
CA GLY A 41 -11.87 -6.92 -0.51
C GLY A 41 -12.36 -5.91 0.54
N LEU A 42 -12.18 -4.61 0.28
CA LEU A 42 -12.55 -3.54 1.21
C LEU A 42 -14.08 -3.38 1.28
N GLU A 43 -14.79 -3.49 0.16
CA GLU A 43 -16.23 -3.33 0.03
C GLU A 43 -17.00 -4.43 0.76
N PRO A 44 -16.70 -5.74 0.59
CA PRO A 44 -17.34 -6.77 1.41
C PRO A 44 -17.03 -6.56 2.91
N GLY A 45 -15.78 -6.23 3.27
CA GLY A 45 -15.42 -5.91 4.65
C GLY A 45 -16.21 -4.74 5.22
N PHE A 46 -16.33 -3.64 4.48
CA PHE A 46 -17.13 -2.48 4.88
C PHE A 46 -18.60 -2.83 5.00
N THR A 47 -19.19 -3.60 4.07
CA THR A 47 -20.59 -3.99 4.16
C THR A 47 -20.87 -4.79 5.44
N SER A 48 -20.01 -5.74 5.81
CA SER A 48 -20.18 -6.51 7.05
C SER A 48 -20.01 -5.65 8.32
N LEU A 49 -19.06 -4.71 8.30
CA LEU A 49 -18.84 -3.78 9.42
C LEU A 49 -20.04 -2.84 9.60
N PHE A 50 -20.55 -2.26 8.51
CA PHE A 50 -21.69 -1.35 8.57
C PHE A 50 -23.00 -2.06 8.90
N ASP A 51 -23.21 -3.28 8.42
CA ASP A 51 -24.38 -4.09 8.78
C ASP A 51 -24.38 -4.38 10.29
N SER A 52 -23.23 -4.76 10.84
CA SER A 52 -23.06 -4.95 12.30
C SER A 52 -23.27 -3.65 13.09
N PHE A 53 -22.78 -2.52 12.57
CA PHE A 53 -22.95 -1.21 13.20
C PHE A 53 -24.38 -0.70 13.12
N GLU A 54 -25.11 -0.98 12.04
CA GLU A 54 -26.50 -0.59 11.86
C GLU A 54 -27.40 -1.29 12.88
N VAL A 55 -27.16 -2.58 13.15
CA VAL A 55 -27.84 -3.32 14.23
C VAL A 55 -27.62 -2.65 15.59
N PHE A 56 -26.38 -2.25 15.90
CA PHE A 56 -26.03 -1.57 17.15
C PHE A 56 -26.60 -0.13 17.23
N ALA A 57 -26.58 0.61 16.12
CA ALA A 57 -27.09 1.97 16.05
C ALA A 57 -28.61 2.02 16.18
N LYS A 58 -29.33 1.06 15.57
CA LYS A 58 -30.78 0.88 15.74
C LYS A 58 -31.16 0.60 17.20
N GLN A 59 -30.35 -0.16 17.93
CA GLN A 59 -30.56 -0.37 19.38
C GLN A 59 -30.45 0.94 20.18
N HIS A 60 -29.67 1.91 19.71
CA HIS A 60 -29.52 3.24 20.35
C HIS A 60 -30.40 4.33 19.73
N GLY A 61 -31.28 4.00 18.77
CA GLY A 61 -32.22 4.94 18.16
C GLY A 61 -31.60 5.97 17.21
N TYR A 62 -30.39 5.72 16.69
CA TYR A 62 -29.70 6.65 15.82
C TYR A 62 -29.87 6.28 14.33
N GLU A 63 -30.55 7.14 13.56
CA GLU A 63 -30.66 7.01 12.09
C GLU A 63 -29.43 7.69 11.45
N TRP A 64 -28.41 6.91 11.09
CA TRP A 64 -27.21 7.40 10.39
C TRP A 64 -27.23 7.07 8.90
N SER A 65 -26.70 8.00 8.10
CA SER A 65 -26.56 7.83 6.65
C SER A 65 -25.31 7.00 6.32
N VAL A 66 -25.54 5.75 5.89
CA VAL A 66 -24.51 4.77 5.45
C VAL A 66 -23.46 5.33 4.47
N PRO A 67 -23.78 6.19 3.47
CA PRO A 67 -22.74 6.74 2.58
C PRO A 67 -21.75 7.67 3.29
N PHE A 68 -22.18 8.42 4.31
CA PHE A 68 -21.30 9.31 5.07
C PHE A 68 -20.31 8.53 5.95
N THR A 69 -20.77 7.42 6.53
CA THR A 69 -19.95 6.57 7.38
C THR A 69 -18.91 5.80 6.55
N LYS A 70 -19.27 5.31 5.36
CA LYS A 70 -18.33 4.70 4.39
C LYS A 70 -17.19 5.66 4.03
N LEU A 71 -17.51 6.90 3.67
CA LEU A 71 -16.51 7.92 3.34
C LEU A 71 -15.60 8.21 4.53
N SER A 72 -16.17 8.33 5.73
CA SER A 72 -15.41 8.60 6.96
C SER A 72 -14.41 7.50 7.28
N VAL A 73 -14.78 6.23 7.12
CA VAL A 73 -13.87 5.11 7.33
C VAL A 73 -12.76 5.08 6.28
N LYS A 74 -13.07 5.33 5.00
CA LYS A 74 -12.05 5.45 3.94
C LYS A 74 -11.05 6.57 4.24
N LEU A 75 -11.53 7.73 4.68
CA LEU A 75 -10.68 8.85 5.07
C LEU A 75 -9.81 8.49 6.29
N GLY A 76 -10.39 7.86 7.31
CA GLY A 76 -9.64 7.38 8.49
C GLY A 76 -8.53 6.42 8.11
N LEU A 77 -8.80 5.47 7.21
CA LEU A 77 -7.81 4.53 6.69
C LEU A 77 -6.69 5.26 5.93
N ALA A 78 -7.01 6.27 5.12
CA ALA A 78 -6.01 7.08 4.42
C ALA A 78 -5.10 7.83 5.40
N VAL A 79 -5.65 8.40 6.48
CA VAL A 79 -4.86 9.09 7.52
C VAL A 79 -3.96 8.12 8.27
N ILE A 80 -4.45 6.92 8.61
CA ILE A 80 -3.63 5.88 9.24
C ILE A 80 -2.49 5.46 8.31
N CYS A 81 -2.77 5.28 7.02
CA CYS A 81 -1.75 4.96 6.02
C CYS A 81 -0.71 6.07 5.90
N ALA A 82 -1.13 7.34 5.88
CA ALA A 82 -0.25 8.51 5.88
C ALA A 82 0.66 8.55 7.10
N PHE A 83 0.11 8.26 8.28
CA PHE A 83 0.86 8.19 9.53
C PHE A 83 1.89 7.07 9.49
N ILE A 84 1.50 5.87 9.05
CA ILE A 84 2.42 4.73 8.88
C ILE A 84 3.52 5.08 7.87
N GLY A 85 3.19 5.69 6.73
CA GLY A 85 4.17 6.10 5.72
C GLY A 85 5.17 7.13 6.23
N ALA A 86 4.72 8.08 7.07
CA ALA A 86 5.61 9.01 7.76
C ALA A 86 6.56 8.28 8.74
N LEU A 87 6.06 7.33 9.52
CA LEU A 87 6.87 6.53 10.44
C LEU A 87 7.89 5.64 9.71
N LEU A 88 7.53 5.12 8.53
CA LEU A 88 8.39 4.27 7.72
C LEU A 88 9.43 5.04 6.89
N ALA A 89 9.38 6.38 6.86
CA ALA A 89 10.31 7.19 6.07
C ALA A 89 11.79 6.93 6.47
N PHE A 90 12.12 7.01 7.76
CA PHE A 90 13.49 6.78 8.22
C PHE A 90 13.94 5.33 8.09
N PRO A 91 13.15 4.31 8.52
CA PRO A 91 13.49 2.92 8.26
C PRO A 91 13.67 2.61 6.77
N GLY A 92 12.82 3.19 5.91
CA GLY A 92 12.86 3.00 4.46
C GLY A 92 14.12 3.60 3.83
N LEU A 93 14.49 4.82 4.20
CA LEU A 93 15.74 5.45 3.73
C LEU A 93 16.97 4.67 4.21
N ARG A 94 16.97 4.24 5.48
CA ARG A 94 18.05 3.42 6.02
C ARG A 94 18.16 2.08 5.31
N LEU A 95 17.04 1.42 5.01
CA LEU A 95 17.01 0.17 4.25
C LEU A 95 17.59 0.36 2.84
N ALA A 96 17.20 1.44 2.15
CA ALA A 96 17.70 1.77 0.82
C ALA A 96 19.22 2.01 0.83
N GLN A 97 19.74 2.72 1.83
CA GLN A 97 21.17 2.91 2.03
C GLN A 97 21.89 1.57 2.24
N THR A 98 21.40 0.73 3.16
CA THR A 98 22.00 -0.60 3.39
C THR A 98 21.96 -1.49 2.15
N HIS A 99 20.95 -1.34 1.29
CA HIS A 99 20.88 -2.05 0.02
C HIS A 99 21.95 -1.57 -0.96
N LEU A 100 22.11 -0.25 -1.12
CA LEU A 100 23.15 0.33 -1.98
C LEU A 100 24.55 -0.07 -1.51
N ASP A 101 24.82 0.04 -0.21
CA ASP A 101 26.09 -0.38 0.40
C ASP A 101 26.36 -1.86 0.12
N ALA A 102 25.35 -2.71 0.28
CA ALA A 102 25.49 -4.14 0.04
C ALA A 102 25.69 -4.49 -1.45
N VAL A 103 25.15 -3.71 -2.39
CA VAL A 103 25.38 -3.88 -3.83
C VAL A 103 26.81 -3.46 -4.20
N GLU A 104 27.28 -2.32 -3.67
CA GLU A 104 28.63 -1.80 -3.92
C GLU A 104 29.71 -2.75 -3.37
N MET A 105 29.54 -3.25 -2.14
CA MET A 105 30.46 -4.21 -1.52
C MET A 105 30.52 -5.57 -2.23
N ASN A 106 29.50 -5.92 -3.01
CA ASN A 106 29.43 -7.17 -3.77
C ASN A 106 29.60 -6.96 -5.28
N GLY A 107 30.24 -5.85 -5.68
CA GLY A 107 30.60 -5.49 -7.06
C GLY A 107 31.15 -6.64 -7.90
N ASP A 108 32.03 -7.44 -7.31
CA ASP A 108 32.76 -8.52 -8.00
C ASP A 108 31.97 -9.84 -8.13
N ARG A 109 30.77 -9.91 -7.56
CA ARG A 109 29.98 -11.16 -7.45
C ARG A 109 28.61 -11.02 -8.11
N PRO A 110 28.50 -11.30 -9.44
CA PRO A 110 27.28 -11.02 -10.20
C PRO A 110 26.05 -11.79 -9.69
N ILE A 111 26.25 -13.02 -9.18
CA ILE A 111 25.15 -13.85 -8.64
C ILE A 111 24.54 -13.20 -7.38
N ILE A 112 25.37 -12.64 -6.49
CA ILE A 112 24.91 -12.02 -5.25
C ILE A 112 24.16 -10.72 -5.56
N GLN A 113 24.62 -9.93 -6.53
CA GLN A 113 23.92 -8.72 -6.98
C GLN A 113 22.53 -9.02 -7.53
N ILE A 114 22.40 -10.05 -8.39
CA ILE A 114 21.10 -10.49 -8.90
C ILE A 114 20.16 -10.85 -7.75
N LEU A 115 20.66 -11.60 -6.76
CA LEU A 115 19.86 -11.99 -5.60
C LEU A 115 19.43 -10.78 -4.75
N LEU A 116 20.31 -9.80 -4.58
CA LEU A 116 20.00 -8.55 -3.87
C LEU A 116 18.90 -7.76 -4.58
N HIS A 117 19.00 -7.57 -5.89
CA HIS A 117 17.97 -6.88 -6.67
C HIS A 117 16.64 -7.63 -6.65
N MET A 118 16.66 -8.96 -6.75
CA MET A 118 15.46 -9.80 -6.64
C MET A 118 14.81 -9.66 -5.26
N SER A 119 15.60 -9.66 -4.18
CA SER A 119 15.09 -9.47 -2.82
C SER A 119 14.47 -8.08 -2.64
N PHE A 120 15.13 -7.03 -3.13
CA PHE A 120 14.63 -5.66 -3.06
C PHE A 120 13.37 -5.44 -3.92
N LEU A 121 13.25 -6.12 -5.06
CA LEU A 121 12.09 -6.04 -5.94
C LEU A 121 10.90 -6.90 -5.46
N SER A 122 11.14 -7.91 -4.64
CA SER A 122 10.12 -8.86 -4.19
C SER A 122 8.85 -8.22 -3.59
N PRO A 123 8.93 -7.14 -2.76
CA PRO A 123 7.73 -6.52 -2.23
C PRO A 123 6.87 -5.87 -3.32
N LEU A 124 7.50 -5.35 -4.39
CA LEU A 124 6.79 -4.77 -5.54
C LEU A 124 6.07 -5.86 -6.33
N VAL A 125 6.68 -7.05 -6.49
CA VAL A 125 6.03 -8.19 -7.15
C VAL A 125 4.76 -8.60 -6.41
N ILE A 126 4.80 -8.63 -5.07
CA ILE A 126 3.63 -8.93 -4.24
C ILE A 126 2.53 -7.86 -4.42
N LEU A 127 2.90 -6.59 -4.43
CA LEU A 127 1.93 -5.49 -4.68
C LEU A 127 1.31 -5.59 -6.07
N VAL A 128 2.10 -5.91 -7.08
CA VAL A 128 1.64 -6.10 -8.46
C VAL A 128 0.71 -7.31 -8.57
N MET A 129 0.95 -8.39 -7.82
CA MET A 129 0.02 -9.52 -7.75
C MET A 129 -1.33 -9.16 -7.11
N TRP A 130 -1.42 -8.08 -6.34
CA TRP A 130 -2.72 -7.62 -5.81
C TRP A 130 -3.60 -6.95 -6.88
N ILE A 131 -3.02 -6.64 -8.04
CA ILE A 131 -3.71 -6.05 -9.17
C ILE A 131 -4.40 -7.16 -9.95
N LYS A 132 -5.72 -7.19 -9.89
CA LYS A 132 -6.62 -8.21 -10.46
C LYS A 132 -6.33 -8.53 -11.94
N PRO A 133 -6.17 -7.55 -12.84
CA PRO A 133 -5.84 -7.86 -14.24
C PRO A 133 -4.44 -8.47 -14.42
N ILE A 134 -3.49 -8.23 -13.51
CA ILE A 134 -2.15 -8.80 -13.61
C ILE A 134 -2.12 -10.22 -13.04
N ALA A 135 -2.72 -10.44 -11.87
CA ALA A 135 -2.74 -11.78 -11.28
C ALA A 135 -3.73 -12.72 -11.97
N ARG A 136 -4.97 -12.28 -12.22
CA ARG A 136 -6.01 -13.15 -12.78
C ARG A 136 -6.02 -13.16 -14.30
N ASP A 137 -5.99 -11.99 -14.95
CA ASP A 137 -6.12 -11.96 -16.40
C ASP A 137 -4.82 -12.33 -17.13
N PHE A 138 -3.67 -11.92 -16.58
CA PHE A 138 -2.37 -12.32 -17.14
C PHE A 138 -1.86 -13.68 -16.65
N LEU A 139 -1.90 -13.99 -15.35
CA LEU A 139 -1.33 -15.25 -14.83
C LEU A 139 -2.34 -16.40 -14.82
N GLY A 140 -3.59 -16.12 -14.47
CA GLY A 140 -4.67 -17.11 -14.39
C GLY A 140 -5.33 -17.43 -15.73
N ASN A 141 -5.50 -16.43 -16.60
CA ASN A 141 -6.15 -16.56 -17.90
C ASN A 141 -5.18 -16.44 -19.10
N ALA A 142 -3.86 -16.52 -18.87
CA ALA A 142 -2.90 -16.61 -19.98
C ALA A 142 -3.39 -17.70 -20.96
N PRO A 143 -3.77 -17.34 -22.20
CA PRO A 143 -4.09 -18.34 -23.19
C PRO A 143 -2.76 -19.01 -23.54
N MET A 144 -2.46 -20.12 -22.85
CA MET A 144 -1.45 -21.09 -23.24
C MET A 144 -1.89 -21.72 -24.57
N GLY A 145 -1.75 -20.95 -25.66
CA GLY A 145 -1.70 -21.41 -27.04
C GLY A 145 -2.80 -22.38 -27.50
N LYS A 146 -4.05 -22.26 -27.03
CA LYS A 146 -5.16 -23.11 -27.50
C LYS A 146 -6.45 -22.34 -27.77
N THR A 147 -6.35 -21.29 -28.56
CA THR A 147 -7.46 -20.87 -29.43
C THR A 147 -7.06 -21.21 -30.85
N SER A 148 -7.27 -22.47 -31.23
CA SER A 148 -7.44 -22.85 -32.63
C SER A 148 -8.67 -22.11 -33.14
N VAL A 149 -8.43 -20.97 -33.79
CA VAL A 149 -9.42 -20.28 -34.61
C VAL A 149 -9.90 -21.30 -35.65
N THR A 150 -11.13 -21.77 -35.50
CA THR A 150 -11.84 -22.50 -36.54
C THR A 150 -12.55 -21.44 -37.38
N LEU A 151 -12.07 -21.30 -38.61
CA LEU A 151 -12.60 -20.41 -39.65
C LEU A 151 -13.84 -21.07 -40.27
#